data_AF-A0A7J4PUS7-F1
#
_entry.id   AF-A0A7J4PUS7-F1
#
_cell.length_a   1.000
_cell.length_b   1.000
_cell.length_c   1.000
_cell.angle_alpha   90.00
_cell.angle_beta   90.00
_cell.angle_gamma   90.00
#
_symmetry.space_group_name_H-M   'P 1'
#
loop_
_entity.id
_entity.type
_entity.pdbx_description
1 polymer ?
#
loop_
_entity_poly.entity_id
_entity_poly.type
_entity_poly.pdbx_seq_one_letter_code
_entity_poly.pdbx_strand_id
1 'polypeptide(L)' 'ISVATRYIHSPVEVLSLKDVEAGAELIARALETAPRFFNKE' A
#
# COMPACT_ATOMS: atom_id res chain seq x y z
N ILE A 1 -4.79 -1.96 3.05
CA ILE A 1 -4.63 -1.44 1.68
C ILE A 1 -4.09 -2.59 0.85
N SER A 2 -4.68 -2.83 -0.32
CA SER A 2 -4.29 -3.93 -1.21
C SER A 2 -4.09 -3.36 -2.61
N VAL A 3 -3.15 -3.93 -3.36
CA VAL A 3 -2.90 -3.58 -4.76
C VAL A 3 -3.82 -4.42 -5.64
N ALA A 4 -4.40 -3.81 -6.67
CA ALA A 4 -5.22 -4.53 -7.63
C ALA A 4 -4.36 -5.54 -8.41
N THR A 5 -4.69 -6.82 -8.25
CA THR A 5 -3.98 -7.92 -8.90
C THR A 5 -4.96 -8.79 -9.65
N ARG A 6 -4.62 -9.16 -10.89
CA ARG A 6 -5.35 -10.13 -11.70
C ARG A 6 -4.72 -11.51 -11.58
N TYR A 7 -5.56 -12.53 -11.69
CA TYR A 7 -5.17 -13.94 -11.63
C TYR A 7 -4.58 -14.36 -10.29
N ILE A 8 -5.12 -13.84 -9.19
CA ILE A 8 -4.72 -14.25 -7.84
C ILE A 8 -4.85 -15.78 -7.71
N HIS A 9 -3.82 -16.44 -7.19
CA HIS A 9 -3.66 -17.91 -7.12
C HIS A 9 -3.34 -18.60 -8.45
N SER A 10 -2.88 -17.85 -9.44
CA SER A 10 -2.30 -18.37 -10.68
C SER A 10 -0.77 -18.37 -10.59
N PRO A 11 -0.05 -19.27 -11.30
CA PRO A 11 1.40 -19.14 -11.47
C PRO A 11 1.81 -17.88 -12.25
N VAL A 12 0.85 -17.15 -12.84
CA VAL A 12 1.08 -15.93 -13.65
C VAL A 12 0.18 -14.78 -13.20
N GLU A 13 0.47 -14.24 -12.02
CA GLU A 13 -0.23 -13.06 -11.50
C GLU A 13 0.22 -11.77 -12.19
N VAL A 14 -0.70 -10.82 -12.37
CA VAL A 14 -0.42 -9.55 -13.05
C VAL A 14 -0.91 -8.38 -12.20
N LEU A 15 -0.05 -7.38 -12.02
CA LEU A 15 -0.37 -6.14 -11.31
C LEU A 15 0.28 -4.93 -12.01
N SER A 16 -0.13 -3.72 -11.59
CA SER A 16 0.43 -2.45 -12.06
C SER A 16 1.58 -2.00 -11.17
N LEU A 17 2.76 -1.74 -11.77
CA LEU A 17 3.89 -1.18 -11.01
C LEU A 17 3.58 0.19 -10.42
N LYS A 18 2.79 1.01 -11.14
CA LYS A 18 2.37 2.33 -10.66
C LYS A 18 1.51 2.22 -9.40
N ASP A 19 0.69 1.18 -9.29
CA ASP A 19 -0.18 0.97 -8.13
C ASP A 19 0.64 0.52 -6.92
N VAL A 20 1.74 -0.22 -7.15
CA VAL A 20 2.71 -0.57 -6.10
C VAL A 20 3.43 0.67 -5.59
N GLU A 21 3.93 1.52 -6.49
CA GLU A 21 4.60 2.78 -6.13
C GLU A 21 3.68 3.71 -5.33
N ALA A 22 2.46 3.93 -5.82
CA ALA A 22 1.46 4.76 -5.13
C ALA A 22 1.06 4.16 -3.77
N GLY A 23 0.91 2.84 -3.68
CA GLY A 23 0.63 2.15 -2.43
C GLY A 23 1.76 2.30 -1.40
N ALA A 24 3.01 2.22 -1.86
CA ALA A 24 4.18 2.43 -1.01
C ALA A 24 4.26 3.87 -0.49
N GLU A 25 4.04 4.85 -1.36
CA GLU A 25 4.00 6.27 -0.96
C GLU A 25 2.91 6.55 0.07
N LEU A 26 1.70 6.00 -0.15
CA LEU A 26 0.60 6.14 0.80
C LEU A 26 0.95 5.58 2.18
N ILE A 27 1.56 4.40 2.25
CA ILE A 27 1.97 3.79 3.53
C ILE A 27 3.04 4.65 4.21
N ALA A 28 4.04 5.14 3.46
CA ALA A 28 5.08 6.00 4.02
C ALA A 28 4.48 7.28 4.64
N ARG A 29 3.59 7.97 3.92
CA ARG A 29 2.90 9.17 4.43
C ARG A 29 1.97 8.87 5.60
N ALA A 30 1.33 7.71 5.60
CA ALA A 30 0.51 7.28 6.73
C ALA A 30 1.36 7.10 8.01
N LEU A 31 2.56 6.53 7.90
CA LEU A 31 3.48 6.38 9.03
C LEU A 31 4.02 7.72 9.53
N GLU A 32 4.36 8.65 8.63
CA GLU A 32 4.78 10.01 8.99
C GLU A 32 3.68 10.78 9.76
N THR A 33 2.42 10.53 9.43
CA THR A 33 1.27 11.26 10.00
C THR A 33 0.63 10.56 11.20
N ALA A 34 0.83 9.24 11.36
CA ALA A 34 0.27 8.44 12.44
C ALA A 34 0.52 9.01 13.86
N PRO A 35 1.72 9.53 14.21
CA PRO A 35 1.96 10.14 15.52
C PRO A 35 0.96 11.24 15.90
N ARG A 36 0.43 11.99 14.92
CA ARG A 36 -0.53 13.09 15.15
C ARG A 36 -1.88 12.59 15.66
N PHE A 37 -2.19 11.31 15.46
CA PHE A 37 -3.49 10.71 15.79
C PHE A 37 -3.39 9.68 16.91
N PHE A 38 -2.19 9.09 17.12
CA PHE A 38 -2.02 7.94 18.00
C PHE A 38 -0.98 8.14 19.11
N ASN A 39 -0.24 9.26 19.13
CA ASN A 39 0.56 9.58 20.30
C ASN A 39 -0.36 10.08 21.42
N LYS A 40 -0.38 9.32 22.52
CA LYS A 40 -0.93 9.76 23.79
C LYS A 40 0.08 10.72 24.42
N GLU A 41 -0.36 11.93 24.78
CA GLU A 41 0.26 12.66 25.89
C GLU A 41 0.19 11.82 27.18
#